data_AF-A0A920UXN6-F1
#
_entry.id   AF-A0A920UXN6-F1
#
_cell.length_a   1.000
_cell.length_b   1.000
_cell.length_c   1.000
_cell.angle_alpha   90.00
_cell.angle_beta   90.00
_cell.angle_gamma   90.00
#
_symmetry.space_group_name_H-M   'P 1'
#
loop_
_entity.id
_entity.type
_entity.pdbx_description
1 polymer ?
#
loop_
_entity_poly.entity_id
_entity_poly.type
_entity_poly.pdbx_seq_one_letter_code
_entity_poly.pdbx_strand_id
1 'polypeptide(L)'
;MRRVLRLTDPLEFETGWQALETEARAQLAVDGFTPDKMALYRSANMHYQGQIYELSVPVEAGPFNAAAVPVLEEAFASEHERTYGHRAGPDEPVELVNLELVGRGLTEDRGLPIDQGDSCAVPANTGMRRAYFLGARTDGSIRQCLKTVGNCPALMMGHLLSKNMMRRVWFPHVPAPLWMTRAISF
;
A
#
# COMPACT_ATOMS: atom_id res chain seq x y z
N MET A 1 -13.00 2.54 -22.05
CA MET A 1 -12.59 3.04 -23.37
C MET A 1 -11.31 3.85 -23.18
N ARG A 2 -10.21 3.47 -23.86
CA ARG A 2 -8.93 4.19 -23.74
C ARG A 2 -9.04 5.60 -24.35
N ARG A 3 -8.40 6.58 -23.72
CA ARG A 3 -8.37 7.98 -24.15
C ARG A 3 -6.95 8.50 -24.19
N VAL A 4 -6.56 9.19 -25.26
CA VAL A 4 -5.28 9.92 -25.28
C VAL A 4 -5.46 11.19 -24.44
N LEU A 5 -4.64 11.35 -23.39
CA LEU A 5 -4.86 12.37 -22.37
C LEU A 5 -4.87 13.79 -22.96
N ARG A 6 -3.85 14.15 -23.74
CA ARG A 6 -3.73 15.47 -24.40
C ARG A 6 -4.74 15.77 -25.52
N LEU A 7 -5.47 14.76 -26.02
CA LEU A 7 -6.43 14.93 -27.12
C LEU A 7 -7.89 14.86 -26.67
N THR A 8 -8.13 14.58 -25.38
CA THR A 8 -9.47 14.39 -24.82
C THR A 8 -9.88 15.64 -24.05
N ASP A 9 -11.17 15.97 -24.05
CA ASP A 9 -11.69 17.07 -23.24
C ASP A 9 -11.50 16.76 -21.75
N PRO A 10 -10.77 17.59 -20.99
CA PRO A 10 -10.58 17.41 -19.55
C PRO A 10 -11.90 17.29 -18.77
N LEU A 11 -12.97 17.91 -19.27
CA LEU A 11 -14.30 17.84 -18.64
C LEU A 11 -14.91 16.43 -18.69
N GLU A 12 -14.54 15.60 -19.67
CA GLU A 12 -14.97 14.19 -19.72
C GLU A 12 -14.43 13.43 -18.50
N PHE A 13 -13.14 13.63 -18.18
CA PHE A 13 -12.51 13.00 -17.03
C PHE A 13 -13.03 13.54 -15.70
N GLU A 14 -13.20 14.86 -15.57
CA GLU A 14 -13.79 15.47 -14.37
C GLU A 14 -15.20 14.94 -14.11
N THR A 15 -16.03 14.81 -15.15
CA THR A 15 -17.37 14.22 -15.03
C THR A 15 -17.30 12.78 -14.52
N GLY A 16 -16.34 12.00 -15.02
CA GLY A 16 -16.08 10.64 -14.55
C GLY A 16 -15.69 10.58 -13.05
N TRP A 17 -14.75 11.44 -12.62
CA TRP A 17 -14.38 11.52 -11.21
C TRP A 17 -15.53 12.01 -10.31
N GLN A 18 -16.33 12.99 -10.75
CA GLN A 18 -17.48 13.46 -9.97
C GLN A 18 -18.53 12.37 -9.78
N ALA A 19 -18.76 11.52 -10.80
CA ALA A 19 -19.63 10.36 -10.67
C ALA A 19 -19.07 9.38 -9.63
N LEU A 20 -17.77 9.04 -9.70
CA LEU A 20 -17.09 8.19 -8.73
C LEU A 20 -17.18 8.74 -7.30
N GLU A 21 -16.94 10.03 -7.12
CA GLU A 21 -16.99 10.69 -5.82
C GLU A 21 -18.40 10.69 -5.24
N THR A 22 -19.41 10.92 -6.08
CA THR A 22 -20.82 10.89 -5.66
C THR A 22 -21.19 9.49 -5.16
N GLU A 23 -20.83 8.45 -5.91
CA GLU A 23 -21.07 7.06 -5.51
C GLU A 23 -20.32 6.69 -4.22
N ALA A 24 -19.04 7.07 -4.11
CA ALA A 24 -18.24 6.77 -2.94
C ALA A 24 -18.76 7.47 -1.68
N ARG A 25 -19.19 8.73 -1.79
CA ARG A 25 -19.82 9.47 -0.68
C ARG A 25 -21.16 8.85 -0.28
N ALA A 26 -21.98 8.45 -1.25
CA ALA A 26 -23.24 7.79 -0.97
C ALA A 26 -23.02 6.47 -0.20
N GLN A 27 -22.03 5.69 -0.62
CA GLN A 27 -21.69 4.44 0.05
C GLN A 27 -21.12 4.66 1.47
N LEU A 28 -20.20 5.61 1.65
CA LEU A 28 -19.67 5.95 2.97
C LEU A 28 -20.75 6.50 3.90
N ALA A 29 -21.75 7.21 3.37
CA ALA A 29 -22.90 7.67 4.14
C ALA A 29 -23.79 6.50 4.60
N VAL A 30 -23.99 5.47 3.75
CA VAL A 30 -24.67 4.22 4.14
C VAL A 30 -23.92 3.50 5.26
N ASP A 31 -22.58 3.56 5.23
CA ASP A 31 -21.72 2.98 6.27
C ASP A 31 -21.69 3.83 7.57
N GLY A 32 -22.39 4.96 7.60
CA GLY A 32 -22.56 5.80 8.80
C GLY A 32 -21.48 6.87 9.01
N PHE A 33 -20.62 7.12 8.03
CA PHE A 33 -19.66 8.21 8.11
C PHE A 33 -20.32 9.56 7.79
N THR A 34 -19.95 10.60 8.53
CA THR A 34 -20.33 11.98 8.24
C THR A 34 -19.36 12.59 7.21
N PRO A 35 -19.77 13.62 6.43
CA PRO A 35 -18.92 14.19 5.37
C PRO A 35 -17.54 14.67 5.84
N ASP A 36 -17.43 15.17 7.07
CA ASP A 36 -16.17 15.58 7.71
C ASP A 36 -15.23 14.41 8.05
N LYS A 37 -15.77 13.19 8.12
CA LYS A 37 -15.04 11.94 8.34
C LYS A 37 -14.84 11.14 7.06
N MET A 38 -15.00 11.75 5.89
CA MET A 38 -14.75 11.10 4.60
C MET A 38 -13.52 11.71 3.92
N ALA A 39 -12.56 10.88 3.55
CA ALA A 39 -11.44 11.26 2.70
C ALA A 39 -11.52 10.52 1.37
N LEU A 40 -11.41 11.24 0.26
CA LEU A 40 -11.42 10.67 -1.09
C LEU A 40 -10.05 10.88 -1.75
N TYR A 41 -9.58 9.87 -2.45
CA TYR A 41 -8.31 9.89 -3.17
C TYR A 41 -8.56 9.47 -4.62
N ARG A 42 -8.19 10.32 -5.57
CA ARG A 42 -8.32 10.08 -7.00
C ARG A 42 -7.02 9.46 -7.53
N SER A 43 -7.15 8.50 -8.43
CA SER A 43 -6.03 7.97 -9.22
C SER A 43 -6.48 7.72 -10.67
N ALA A 44 -5.52 7.70 -11.59
CA ALA A 44 -5.73 7.32 -12.98
C ALA A 44 -4.73 6.23 -13.36
N ASN A 45 -5.21 5.18 -14.03
CA ASN A 45 -4.33 4.18 -14.62
C ASN A 45 -3.98 4.61 -16.04
N MET A 46 -2.69 4.64 -16.32
CA MET A 46 -2.13 5.24 -17.52
C MET A 46 -1.00 4.38 -18.07
N HIS A 47 -0.78 4.45 -19.38
CA HIS A 47 0.40 3.90 -20.05
C HIS A 47 0.78 4.75 -21.25
N TYR A 48 1.97 4.57 -21.82
CA TYR A 48 2.29 5.15 -23.12
C TYR A 48 1.61 4.38 -24.25
N GLN A 49 1.18 5.08 -25.29
CA GLN A 49 0.56 4.46 -26.45
C GLN A 49 1.46 3.38 -27.07
N GLY A 50 0.91 2.18 -27.25
CA GLY A 50 1.64 1.02 -27.75
C GLY A 50 2.31 0.16 -26.67
N GLN A 51 2.32 0.63 -25.42
CA GLN A 51 2.72 -0.20 -24.27
C GLN A 51 1.53 -1.00 -23.72
N ILE A 52 1.86 -2.04 -22.94
CA ILE A 52 0.88 -2.95 -22.30
C ILE A 52 0.88 -2.83 -20.77
N TYR A 53 1.81 -2.06 -20.20
CA TYR A 53 1.98 -1.94 -18.75
C TYR A 53 1.37 -0.65 -18.25
N GLU A 54 0.40 -0.79 -17.35
CA GLU A 54 -0.30 0.33 -16.72
C GLU A 54 0.39 0.74 -15.41
N LEU A 55 0.40 2.04 -15.14
CA LEU A 55 0.77 2.61 -13.85
C LEU A 55 -0.40 3.42 -13.30
N SER A 56 -0.66 3.25 -12.01
CA SER A 56 -1.62 4.07 -11.28
C SER A 56 -0.94 5.33 -10.78
N VAL A 57 -1.43 6.49 -11.20
CA VAL A 57 -0.87 7.80 -10.85
C VAL A 57 -1.90 8.54 -9.98
N PRO A 58 -1.51 9.04 -8.80
CA PRO A 58 -2.40 9.83 -7.97
C PRO A 58 -2.73 11.16 -8.66
N VAL A 59 -4.00 11.57 -8.55
CA VAL A 59 -4.48 12.84 -9.09
C VAL A 59 -4.84 13.74 -7.91
N GLU A 60 -4.38 14.99 -7.94
CA GLU A 60 -4.68 15.96 -6.89
C GLU A 60 -6.19 16.20 -6.76
N ALA A 61 -6.64 16.46 -5.53
CA ALA A 61 -8.02 16.81 -5.27
C ALA A 61 -8.33 18.21 -5.82
N GLY A 62 -9.46 18.36 -6.51
CA GLY A 62 -9.88 19.62 -7.12
C GLY A 62 -10.42 19.43 -8.53
N PRO A 63 -10.86 20.50 -9.21
CA PRO A 63 -11.40 20.41 -10.55
C PRO A 63 -10.31 20.01 -11.56
N PHE A 64 -10.52 18.91 -12.28
CA PHE A 64 -9.65 18.51 -13.37
C PHE A 64 -9.96 19.34 -14.62
N ASN A 65 -9.03 20.21 -15.00
CA ASN A 65 -9.17 21.12 -16.13
C ASN A 65 -7.98 21.01 -17.10
N ALA A 66 -7.97 21.82 -18.17
CA ALA A 66 -6.90 21.80 -19.16
C ALA A 66 -5.49 22.06 -18.58
N ALA A 67 -5.38 22.78 -17.46
CA ALA A 67 -4.10 23.01 -16.79
C ALA A 67 -3.65 21.79 -15.95
N ALA A 68 -4.57 20.91 -15.54
CA ALA A 68 -4.26 19.68 -14.80
C ALA A 68 -3.70 18.57 -15.71
N VAL A 69 -4.01 18.61 -17.01
CA VAL A 69 -3.50 17.64 -18.00
C VAL A 69 -1.98 17.54 -18.03
N PRO A 70 -1.21 18.63 -18.25
CA PRO A 70 0.25 18.54 -18.28
C PRO A 70 0.85 18.14 -16.93
N VAL A 71 0.20 18.49 -15.81
CA VAL A 71 0.62 18.08 -14.46
C VAL A 71 0.49 16.56 -14.30
N LEU A 72 -0.61 15.99 -14.78
CA LEU A 72 -0.84 14.54 -14.75
C LEU A 72 0.12 13.78 -15.69
N GLU A 73 0.39 14.31 -16.88
CA GLU A 73 1.39 13.74 -17.80
C GLU A 73 2.79 13.72 -17.18
N GLU A 74 3.21 14.81 -16.52
CA GLU A 74 4.50 14.86 -15.84
C GLU A 74 4.55 13.92 -14.62
N ALA A 75 3.46 13.85 -13.84
CA ALA A 75 3.36 12.90 -12.72
C ALA A 75 3.51 11.45 -13.21
N PHE A 76 2.87 11.10 -14.32
CA PHE A 76 3.03 9.79 -14.95
C PHE A 76 4.48 9.57 -15.43
N ALA A 77 5.08 10.53 -16.13
CA ALA A 77 6.45 10.41 -16.62
C ALA A 77 7.45 10.21 -15.46
N SER A 78 7.27 10.94 -14.36
CA SER A 78 8.06 10.79 -13.13
C SER A 78 7.88 9.42 -12.49
N GLU A 79 6.64 8.93 -12.37
CA GLU A 79 6.37 7.60 -11.81
C GLU A 79 6.89 6.46 -12.70
N HIS A 80 6.84 6.64 -14.02
CA HIS A 80 7.42 5.72 -14.99
C HIS A 80 8.95 5.69 -14.88
N GLU A 81 9.61 6.84 -14.76
CA GLU A 81 11.06 6.90 -14.51
C GLU A 81 11.43 6.25 -13.17
N ARG A 82 10.67 6.52 -12.12
CA ARG A 82 10.91 5.93 -10.79
C ARG A 82 10.77 4.40 -10.81
N THR A 83 9.84 3.88 -11.60
CA THR A 83 9.52 2.44 -11.65
C THR A 83 10.39 1.67 -12.65
N TYR A 84 10.66 2.26 -13.83
CA TYR A 84 11.32 1.59 -14.95
C TYR A 84 12.67 2.22 -15.35
N GLY A 85 13.08 3.33 -14.73
CA GLY A 85 14.39 3.96 -14.93
C GLY A 85 14.52 4.80 -16.21
N HIS A 86 13.43 5.07 -16.93
CA HIS A 86 13.43 5.89 -18.14
C HIS A 86 12.07 6.57 -18.36
N ARG A 87 12.02 7.58 -19.22
CA ARG A 87 10.81 8.28 -19.67
C ARG A 87 10.65 8.12 -21.18
N ALA A 88 9.43 8.11 -21.68
CA ALA A 88 9.22 8.18 -23.11
C ALA A 88 9.49 9.59 -23.66
N GLY A 89 9.76 9.67 -24.96
CA GLY A 89 9.88 10.94 -25.67
C GLY A 89 8.54 11.66 -25.88
N PRO A 90 8.56 12.92 -26.33
CA PRO A 90 7.35 13.72 -26.58
C PRO A 90 6.43 13.14 -27.67
N ASP A 91 6.98 12.27 -28.52
CA ASP A 91 6.26 11.61 -29.61
C ASP A 91 5.39 10.43 -29.14
N GLU A 92 5.57 9.96 -27.89
CA GLU A 92 4.80 8.86 -27.31
C GLU A 92 3.69 9.42 -26.40
N PRO A 93 2.44 9.55 -26.89
CA PRO A 93 1.35 10.08 -26.08
C PRO A 93 1.01 9.14 -24.91
N VAL A 94 0.61 9.74 -23.80
CA VAL A 94 0.06 9.01 -22.66
C VAL A 94 -1.43 8.73 -22.89
N GLU A 95 -1.82 7.49 -22.65
CA GLU A 95 -3.21 7.06 -22.68
C GLU A 95 -3.72 6.80 -21.26
N LEU A 96 -4.89 7.35 -20.96
CA LEU A 96 -5.66 7.02 -19.77
C LEU A 96 -6.50 5.78 -20.07
N VAL A 97 -6.35 4.76 -19.24
CA VAL A 97 -7.06 3.49 -19.35
C VAL A 97 -8.26 3.47 -18.42
N ASN A 98 -8.08 3.89 -17.17
CA ASN A 98 -9.11 3.82 -16.15
C ASN A 98 -9.04 4.99 -15.16
N LEU A 99 -10.20 5.38 -14.62
CA LEU A 99 -10.31 6.29 -13.48
C LEU A 99 -10.59 5.47 -12.22
N GLU A 100 -9.88 5.81 -11.14
CA GLU A 100 -10.01 5.13 -9.86
C GLU A 100 -10.26 6.14 -8.74
N LEU A 101 -11.03 5.71 -7.74
CA LEU A 101 -11.28 6.48 -6.55
C LEU A 101 -11.29 5.57 -5.32
N VAL A 102 -10.53 5.97 -4.30
CA VAL A 102 -10.55 5.34 -2.98
C VAL A 102 -11.29 6.24 -2.01
N GLY A 103 -12.37 5.73 -1.44
CA GLY A 103 -13.08 6.37 -0.33
C GLY A 103 -12.64 5.78 1.01
N ARG A 104 -12.26 6.64 1.95
CA ARG A 104 -11.87 6.25 3.31
C ARG A 104 -12.76 6.93 4.33
N GLY A 105 -13.39 6.12 5.18
CA GLY A 105 -14.01 6.58 6.42
C GLY A 105 -12.94 6.77 7.50
N LEU A 106 -12.83 7.98 8.04
CA LEU A 106 -11.91 8.31 9.12
C LEU A 106 -12.57 7.99 10.46
N THR A 107 -12.06 6.97 11.14
CA THR A 107 -12.40 6.69 12.54
C THR A 107 -11.32 7.28 13.44
N GLU A 108 -11.70 7.73 14.63
CA GLU A 108 -10.72 8.10 15.66
C GLU A 108 -9.86 6.88 15.96
N ASP A 109 -8.54 7.02 15.77
CA ASP A 109 -7.59 5.97 16.08
C ASP A 109 -7.56 5.79 17.60
N ARG A 110 -8.32 4.80 18.08
CA ARG A 110 -8.12 4.26 19.41
C ARG A 110 -6.89 3.38 19.32
N GLY A 111 -5.72 4.02 19.38
CA GLY A 111 -4.42 3.37 19.28
C GLY A 111 -4.45 2.06 20.06
N LEU A 112 -4.00 0.99 19.41
CA LEU A 112 -3.96 -0.33 20.04
C LEU A 112 -3.12 -0.21 21.32
N PRO A 113 -3.58 -0.75 22.46
CA PRO A 113 -2.78 -0.78 23.67
C PRO A 113 -1.47 -1.49 23.36
N ILE A 114 -0.38 -0.72 23.28
CA ILE A 114 0.95 -1.29 23.19
C ILE A 114 1.26 -1.72 24.61
N ASP A 115 1.16 -3.02 24.88
CA ASP A 115 1.66 -3.58 26.13
C ASP A 115 3.18 -3.34 26.12
N GLN A 116 3.63 -2.32 26.86
CA GLN A 116 5.04 -2.12 27.14
C GLN A 116 5.43 -3.23 28.11
N GLY A 117 5.62 -4.44 27.57
CA GLY A 117 5.98 -5.59 28.37
C GLY A 117 7.19 -5.24 29.21
N ASP A 118 7.03 -5.27 30.54
CA ASP A 118 8.12 -5.20 31.49
C ASP A 118 9.20 -6.18 31.02
N SER A 119 10.44 -5.69 30.92
CA SER A 119 11.58 -6.47 30.45
C SER A 119 11.57 -7.84 31.12
N CYS A 120 11.34 -8.90 30.34
CA CYS A 120 11.33 -10.27 30.83
C CYS A 120 12.61 -10.54 31.63
N ALA A 121 12.49 -10.64 32.95
CA ALA A 121 13.55 -11.17 33.78
C ALA A 121 13.71 -12.65 33.40
N VAL A 122 14.82 -12.98 32.74
CA VAL A 122 15.12 -14.37 32.37
C VAL A 122 15.37 -15.14 33.67
N PRO A 123 14.61 -16.21 34.00
CA PRO A 123 14.87 -16.99 35.19
C PRO A 123 16.27 -17.62 35.08
N ALA A 124 17.09 -17.41 36.11
CA ALA A 124 18.54 -17.67 36.14
C ALA A 124 18.95 -19.15 36.01
N ASN A 125 18.03 -20.05 35.68
CA ASN A 125 18.28 -21.49 35.68
C ASN A 125 17.75 -22.16 34.41
N THR A 126 18.31 -21.80 33.26
CA THR A 126 18.16 -22.59 32.03
C THR A 126 19.51 -23.22 31.72
N GLY A 127 19.63 -24.53 31.98
CA GLY A 127 20.87 -25.28 31.77
C GLY A 127 21.30 -25.27 30.30
N MET A 128 22.55 -24.85 30.05
CA MET A 128 23.14 -24.84 28.71
C MET A 128 23.43 -26.26 28.21
N ARG A 129 23.14 -26.52 26.93
CA ARG A 129 23.62 -27.71 26.20
C ARG A 129 24.50 -27.29 25.04
N ARG A 130 25.61 -28.01 24.86
CA ARG A 130 26.55 -27.75 23.75
C ARG A 130 25.97 -28.27 22.44
N ALA A 131 26.07 -27.46 21.38
CA ALA A 131 25.87 -27.91 20.00
C ALA A 131 27.23 -27.93 19.30
N TYR A 132 27.52 -29.01 18.59
CA TYR A 132 28.73 -29.15 17.78
C TYR A 132 28.41 -28.84 16.31
N PHE A 133 29.23 -27.99 15.68
CA PHE A 133 29.22 -27.75 14.24
C PHE A 133 30.54 -28.27 13.67
N LEU A 134 30.48 -29.21 12.73
CA LEU A 134 31.66 -29.80 12.10
C LEU A 134 32.15 -28.97 10.90
N GLY A 135 33.34 -28.38 11.05
CA GLY A 135 34.38 -28.38 10.00
C GLY A 135 34.51 -27.16 9.09
N ALA A 136 35.32 -26.17 9.50
CA ALA A 136 36.56 -25.80 8.82
C ALA A 136 37.41 -24.89 9.74
N ARG A 137 38.67 -25.25 9.95
CA ARG A 137 39.61 -24.50 10.79
C ARG A 137 40.15 -23.30 10.01
N THR A 138 40.09 -22.11 10.59
CA THR A 138 41.17 -21.13 10.50
C THR A 138 41.36 -20.50 11.88
N ASP A 139 42.63 -20.39 12.25
CA ASP A 139 43.15 -19.86 13.50
C ASP A 139 42.99 -18.32 13.51
N GLY A 140 42.48 -17.77 14.61
CA GLY A 140 42.20 -16.34 14.75
C GLY A 140 40.85 -16.06 15.43
N SER A 141 40.89 -15.61 16.68
CA SER A 141 39.79 -15.44 17.65
C SER A 141 38.38 -15.16 17.10
N ILE A 142 37.48 -16.14 17.21
CA ILE A 142 36.03 -15.92 17.07
C ILE A 142 35.50 -15.43 18.42
N ARG A 143 35.16 -14.13 18.53
CA ARG A 143 34.25 -13.66 19.58
C ARG A 143 32.86 -14.18 19.26
N GLN A 144 32.37 -15.12 20.07
CA GLN A 144 31.07 -15.72 19.89
C GLN A 144 29.98 -14.77 20.42
N CYS A 145 29.30 -14.08 19.50
CA CYS A 145 28.02 -13.45 19.76
C CYS A 145 26.93 -14.51 19.54
N LEU A 146 26.45 -15.13 20.62
CA LEU A 146 25.44 -16.18 20.58
C LEU A 146 24.06 -15.56 20.34
N LYS A 147 23.53 -15.69 19.11
CA LYS A 147 22.12 -15.47 18.79
C LYS A 147 21.35 -16.77 19.05
N THR A 148 20.33 -16.74 19.89
CA THR A 148 19.27 -17.76 19.91
C THR A 148 17.89 -17.11 20.02
N VAL A 149 17.09 -17.35 18.99
CA VAL A 149 15.62 -17.45 18.89
C VAL A 149 14.79 -16.73 19.96
N GLY A 150 14.25 -15.57 19.56
CA GLY A 150 13.25 -14.79 20.28
C GLY A 150 13.18 -13.41 19.64
N ASN A 151 12.10 -13.18 18.88
CA ASN A 151 11.88 -12.08 17.93
C ASN A 151 12.65 -10.77 18.25
N CYS A 152 13.80 -10.62 17.60
CA CYS A 152 14.53 -9.36 17.44
C CYS A 152 14.55 -9.08 15.92
N PRO A 153 14.23 -7.87 15.45
CA PRO A 153 13.99 -7.66 14.02
C PRO A 153 15.32 -7.60 13.27
N ALA A 154 15.63 -8.65 12.50
CA ALA A 154 16.45 -8.54 11.29
C ALA A 154 16.37 -9.82 10.45
N LEU A 155 15.59 -9.70 9.39
CA LEU A 155 15.63 -10.39 8.09
C LEU A 155 15.49 -11.92 7.99
N MET A 156 14.36 -12.23 7.33
CA MET A 156 14.20 -13.06 6.13
C MET A 156 14.10 -14.58 6.23
N MET A 157 12.93 -15.00 5.72
CA MET A 157 12.67 -16.13 4.81
C MET A 157 12.97 -17.53 5.31
N GLY A 158 11.91 -18.32 5.37
CA GLY A 158 12.01 -19.77 5.40
C GLY A 158 10.89 -20.39 6.21
N HIS A 159 9.82 -20.77 5.51
CA HIS A 159 8.72 -21.57 6.01
C HIS A 159 9.19 -22.69 6.96
N LEU A 160 8.60 -22.78 8.15
CA LEU A 160 8.43 -24.08 8.78
C LEU A 160 7.26 -24.13 9.75
N LEU A 161 6.46 -25.16 9.51
CA LEU A 161 5.25 -25.58 10.20
C LEU A 161 5.41 -25.67 11.71
N SER A 162 4.55 -24.98 12.45
CA SER A 162 4.36 -25.19 13.89
C SER A 162 3.09 -25.99 14.14
N LYS A 163 3.24 -27.15 14.79
CA LYS A 163 2.16 -28.02 15.25
C LYS A 163 1.51 -27.44 16.52
N ASN A 164 0.26 -27.05 16.36
CA ASN A 164 -0.87 -27.26 17.27
C ASN A 164 -0.67 -26.97 18.78
N MET A 165 -1.18 -25.81 19.23
CA MET A 165 -1.79 -25.68 20.55
C MET A 165 -2.94 -24.66 20.46
N MET A 166 -4.17 -25.16 20.25
CA MET A 166 -5.38 -24.35 20.21
C MET A 166 -5.66 -23.74 21.59
N ARG A 167 -5.46 -22.43 21.73
CA ARG A 167 -6.26 -21.60 22.65
C ARG A 167 -7.29 -20.86 21.83
N ARG A 168 -8.57 -21.16 22.05
CA ARG A 168 -9.69 -20.37 21.51
C ARG A 168 -9.65 -19.00 22.16
N VAL A 169 -9.16 -18.01 21.43
CA VAL A 169 -9.35 -16.59 21.77
C VAL A 169 -10.62 -16.14 21.06
N TRP A 170 -11.65 -15.84 21.83
CA TRP A 170 -12.83 -15.13 21.35
C TRP A 170 -12.45 -13.66 21.15
N PHE A 171 -12.40 -13.21 19.90
CA PHE A 171 -12.34 -11.78 19.59
C PHE A 171 -13.77 -11.22 19.59
N PRO A 172 -14.13 -10.28 20.48
CA PRO A 172 -15.32 -9.48 20.25
C PRO A 172 -15.10 -8.63 19.00
N HIS A 173 -16.12 -8.56 18.17
CA HIS A 173 -16.16 -7.90 16.86
C HIS A 173 -15.55 -6.50 16.88
N VAL A 174 -14.32 -6.36 16.41
CA VAL A 174 -13.71 -5.06 16.07
C VAL A 174 -14.14 -4.75 14.64
N PRO A 175 -14.85 -3.65 14.36
CA PRO A 175 -15.14 -3.25 13.00
C PRO A 175 -13.80 -2.94 12.32
N ALA A 176 -13.47 -3.70 11.29
CA ALA A 176 -12.30 -3.43 10.46
C ALA A 176 -12.42 -2.02 9.86
N PRO A 177 -11.32 -1.28 9.67
CA PRO A 177 -11.35 -0.08 8.85
C PRO A 177 -11.81 -0.50 7.44
N LEU A 178 -13.03 -0.11 7.08
CA LEU A 178 -13.60 -0.35 5.75
C LEU A 178 -12.91 0.60 4.77
N TRP A 179 -11.82 0.12 4.17
CA TRP A 179 -11.28 0.72 2.96
C TRP A 179 -12.11 0.22 1.79
N MET A 180 -12.89 1.09 1.17
CA MET A 180 -13.55 0.78 -0.10
C MET A 180 -12.69 1.31 -1.24
N THR A 181 -12.13 0.37 -2.01
CA THR A 181 -11.53 0.66 -3.30
C THR A 181 -12.56 0.31 -4.36
N ARG A 182 -13.05 1.30 -5.09
CA ARG A 182 -13.89 1.09 -6.27
C ARG A 182 -13.12 1.61 -7.48
N ALA A 183 -12.68 0.69 -8.32
CA ALA A 183 -12.25 0.99 -9.66
C ALA A 183 -13.50 0.90 -10.57
N ILE A 184 -13.88 1.99 -11.23
CA ILE A 184 -14.91 1.95 -12.26
C ILE A 184 -14.21 2.14 -13.59
N SER A 185 -14.01 1.02 -14.28
CA SER A 185 -13.65 0.99 -15.69
C SER A 185 -14.80 1.51 -16.54
N PHE A 186 -14.60 2.70 -17.10
CA PHE A 186 -15.34 3.14 -18.29
C PHE A 186 -14.65 2.62 -19.55
#